data_AF-A0A7C9RJJ2-F1
#
_entry.id   AF-A0A7C9RJJ2-F1
#
_cell.length_a   1.000
_cell.length_b   1.000
_cell.length_c   1.000
_cell.angle_alpha   90.00
_cell.angle_beta   90.00
_cell.angle_gamma   90.00
#
_symmetry.space_group_name_H-M   'P 1'
#
loop_
_entity.id
_entity.type
_entity.pdbx_description
1 polymer ?
#
loop_
_entity_poly.entity_id
_entity_poly.type
_entity_poly.pdbx_seq_one_letter_code
_entity_poly.pdbx_strand_id
1 'polypeptide(L)'
;MRNGPNNNKRMRSRNNNNNNNNNNNRRGQNLMTRVFESNGPDIKIRGTASHVAEKYVQLARDARSSGDPVAAENYYQHAEHYFRLIAAAQEQFRQNQP
;
A
#
# COMPACT_ATOMS: atom_id res chain seq x y z
N MET A 1 -18.32 50.71 -1.37
CA MET A 1 -18.37 49.24 -1.52
C MET A 1 -17.98 48.88 -2.96
N ARG A 2 -17.33 47.78 -3.36
CA ARG A 2 -16.17 46.98 -2.92
C ARG A 2 -15.77 46.15 -4.17
N ASN A 3 -14.48 46.11 -4.46
CA ASN A 3 -13.64 45.36 -5.42
C ASN A 3 -14.22 44.19 -6.26
N GLY A 4 -13.72 44.10 -7.51
CA GLY A 4 -14.11 43.18 -8.58
C GLY A 4 -13.65 41.71 -8.49
N PRO A 5 -14.07 40.86 -9.45
CA PRO A 5 -13.87 39.41 -9.38
C PRO A 5 -12.47 39.00 -9.86
N ASN A 6 -11.77 38.33 -8.93
CA ASN A 6 -10.41 37.89 -9.02
C ASN A 6 -10.30 36.51 -9.71
N ASN A 7 -9.20 36.34 -10.44
CA ASN A 7 -8.75 35.13 -11.09
C ASN A 7 -8.72 33.92 -10.14
N ASN A 8 -9.32 32.78 -10.55
CA ASN A 8 -8.94 31.47 -10.00
C ASN A 8 -9.02 30.38 -11.07
N LYS A 9 -8.01 30.38 -11.94
CA LYS A 9 -7.54 29.17 -12.64
C LYS A 9 -6.93 28.24 -11.58
N ARG A 10 -7.57 27.08 -11.35
CA ARG A 10 -7.01 25.79 -10.89
C ARG A 10 -8.01 25.11 -9.96
N MET A 11 -8.72 24.12 -10.47
CA MET A 11 -8.98 22.85 -9.78
C MET A 11 -9.64 21.90 -10.79
N ARG A 12 -8.85 21.35 -11.72
CA ARG A 12 -9.22 20.04 -12.29
C ARG A 12 -8.76 19.01 -11.27
N SER A 13 -9.65 18.79 -10.30
CA SER A 13 -9.63 17.65 -9.39
C SER A 13 -9.47 16.39 -10.25
N ARG A 14 -8.27 15.78 -10.23
CA ARG A 14 -8.05 14.43 -10.73
C ARG A 14 -8.74 13.49 -9.75
N ASN A 15 -10.02 13.31 -10.00
CA ASN A 15 -10.82 12.22 -9.47
C ASN A 15 -10.24 10.94 -10.08
N ASN A 16 -9.38 10.23 -9.35
CA ASN A 16 -9.15 8.81 -9.60
C ASN A 16 -9.09 8.07 -8.27
N ASN A 17 -10.27 7.57 -7.94
CA ASN A 17 -10.59 6.59 -6.91
C ASN A 17 -9.49 5.53 -6.75
N ASN A 18 -8.71 5.64 -5.68
CA ASN A 18 -8.18 4.49 -4.96
C ASN A 18 -8.48 4.68 -3.46
N ASN A 19 -9.77 4.93 -3.20
CA ASN A 19 -10.38 4.83 -1.88
C ASN A 19 -10.52 3.34 -1.50
N ASN A 20 -9.41 2.70 -1.14
CA ASN A 20 -9.42 1.42 -0.45
C ASN A 20 -8.49 1.38 0.78
N ASN A 21 -8.28 2.55 1.41
CA ASN A 21 -7.64 2.66 2.72
C ASN A 21 -8.66 2.86 3.87
N ASN A 22 -9.90 2.41 3.68
CA ASN A 22 -10.94 2.36 4.72
C ASN A 22 -10.78 1.11 5.61
N ASN A 23 -9.63 0.94 6.26
CA ASN A 23 -9.46 -0.06 7.32
C ASN A 23 -8.61 0.42 8.50
N ASN A 24 -8.55 1.74 8.73
CA ASN A 24 -7.86 2.35 9.87
C ASN A 24 -8.64 2.28 11.21
N ASN A 25 -9.80 1.63 11.25
CA ASN A 25 -10.64 1.49 12.45
C ASN A 25 -10.42 0.22 13.29
N ARG A 26 -9.29 -0.49 13.12
CA ARG A 26 -8.94 -1.66 13.96
C ARG A 26 -7.60 -1.49 14.68
N ARG A 27 -7.44 -0.38 15.42
CA ARG A 27 -6.31 -0.07 16.32
C ARG A 27 -6.26 -0.97 17.58
N GLY A 28 -6.46 -2.27 17.42
CA GLY A 28 -6.44 -3.23 18.54
C GLY A 28 -6.17 -4.68 18.13
N GLN A 29 -5.93 -4.95 16.86
CA GLN A 29 -5.58 -6.29 16.37
C GLN A 29 -4.13 -6.29 15.90
N ASN A 30 -3.34 -7.15 16.54
CA ASN A 30 -1.95 -7.46 16.22
C ASN A 30 -1.75 -7.53 14.69
N LEU A 31 -0.97 -6.60 14.13
CA LEU A 31 -0.72 -6.52 12.68
C LEU A 31 -0.02 -7.79 12.17
N MET A 32 0.74 -8.49 13.03
CA MET A 32 1.44 -9.73 12.71
C MET A 32 0.51 -10.89 12.35
N THR A 33 -0.61 -11.01 13.05
CA THR A 33 -1.56 -12.13 12.87
C THR A 33 -2.70 -11.80 11.93
N ARG A 34 -2.74 -10.57 11.39
CA ARG A 34 -3.78 -10.18 10.45
C ARG A 34 -3.55 -10.82 9.09
N VAL A 35 -4.62 -11.43 8.57
CA VAL A 35 -4.69 -11.88 7.19
C VAL A 35 -5.03 -10.67 6.32
N PHE A 36 -4.10 -10.31 5.45
CA PHE A 36 -4.27 -9.27 4.46
C PHE A 36 -4.71 -9.89 3.12
N GLU A 37 -5.56 -9.17 2.42
CA GLU A 37 -5.90 -9.46 1.03
C GLU A 37 -5.30 -8.34 0.17
N SER A 38 -4.31 -8.70 -0.63
CA SER A 38 -3.69 -7.78 -1.58
C SER A 38 -4.31 -7.98 -2.94
N ASN A 39 -4.92 -6.91 -3.47
CA ASN A 39 -5.39 -6.85 -4.84
C ASN A 39 -4.27 -6.24 -5.69
N GLY A 40 -3.37 -7.09 -6.18
CA GLY A 40 -2.38 -6.71 -7.19
C GLY A 40 -3.04 -6.56 -8.57
N PRO A 41 -2.34 -5.96 -9.54
CA PRO A 41 -2.86 -5.75 -10.89
C PRO A 41 -3.31 -7.06 -11.56
N ASP A 42 -2.57 -8.15 -11.35
CA ASP A 42 -2.83 -9.43 -12.02
C ASP A 42 -3.23 -10.56 -11.07
N ILE A 43 -2.97 -10.42 -9.77
CA ILE A 43 -3.20 -11.49 -8.81
C ILE A 43 -3.72 -11.00 -7.45
N LYS A 44 -4.56 -11.83 -6.83
CA LYS A 44 -5.00 -11.64 -5.46
C LYS A 44 -4.17 -12.51 -4.54
N ILE A 45 -3.38 -11.89 -3.66
CA ILE A 45 -2.57 -12.59 -2.67
C ILE A 45 -3.26 -12.47 -1.32
N ARG A 46 -3.61 -13.61 -0.71
CA ARG A 46 -4.18 -13.68 0.64
C ARG A 46 -3.19 -14.35 1.57
N GLY A 47 -2.89 -13.71 2.70
CA GLY A 47 -1.94 -14.26 3.67
C GLY A 47 -1.54 -13.25 4.75
N THR A 48 -0.58 -13.62 5.58
CA THR A 48 0.07 -12.67 6.50
C THR A 48 0.88 -11.65 5.71
N ALA A 49 1.16 -10.49 6.30
CA ALA A 49 1.93 -9.44 5.62
C ALA A 49 3.30 -9.93 5.09
N SER A 50 3.97 -10.83 5.82
CA SER A 50 5.22 -11.47 5.39
C SER A 50 5.07 -12.27 4.10
N HIS A 51 4.10 -13.19 4.06
CA HIS A 51 3.84 -14.02 2.89
C HIS A 51 3.45 -13.17 1.67
N VAL A 52 2.65 -12.12 1.88
CA VAL A 52 2.25 -11.21 0.80
C VAL A 52 3.47 -10.46 0.24
N ALA A 53 4.35 -9.95 1.11
CA ALA A 53 5.57 -9.26 0.69
C ALA A 53 6.48 -10.18 -0.15
N GLU A 54 6.72 -11.42 0.31
CA GLU A 54 7.56 -12.39 -0.40
C GLU A 54 7.02 -12.71 -1.80
N LYS A 55 5.71 -12.89 -1.94
CA LYS A 55 5.07 -13.13 -3.24
C LYS A 55 5.28 -11.96 -4.20
N TYR A 56 5.13 -10.72 -3.73
CA TYR A 56 5.37 -9.55 -4.56
C TYR A 56 6.83 -9.39 -4.97
N VAL A 57 7.79 -9.68 -4.09
CA VAL A 57 9.22 -9.65 -4.45
C VAL A 57 9.53 -10.68 -5.55
N GLN A 58 8.94 -11.87 -5.48
CA GLN A 58 9.10 -12.89 -6.51
C GLN A 58 8.56 -12.41 -7.86
N LEU A 59 7.33 -11.88 -7.89
CA LEU A 59 6.71 -11.36 -9.12
C LEU A 59 7.47 -10.18 -9.69
N ALA A 60 8.00 -9.31 -8.85
CA ALA A 60 8.83 -8.19 -9.29
C ALA A 60 10.11 -8.66 -9.98
N ARG A 61 10.74 -9.72 -9.46
CA ARG A 61 11.91 -10.34 -10.09
C ARG A 61 11.55 -10.99 -11.43
N ASP A 62 10.45 -11.73 -11.46
CA ASP A 62 9.98 -12.40 -12.67
C ASP A 62 9.64 -11.37 -13.77
N ALA A 63 8.90 -10.31 -13.43
CA ALA A 63 8.57 -9.21 -14.35
C ALA A 63 9.81 -8.45 -14.85
N ARG A 64 10.79 -8.23 -13.96
CA ARG A 64 12.06 -7.61 -14.35
C ARG A 64 12.85 -8.48 -15.32
N SER A 65 12.88 -9.79 -15.08
CA SER A 65 13.53 -10.77 -15.95
C SER A 65 12.80 -10.97 -17.28
N SER A 66 11.47 -10.80 -17.32
CA SER A 66 10.67 -10.86 -18.56
C SER A 66 10.73 -9.58 -19.40
N GLY A 67 11.41 -8.53 -18.91
CA GLY A 67 11.55 -7.26 -19.63
C GLY A 67 10.41 -6.27 -19.43
N ASP A 68 9.58 -6.43 -18.38
CA ASP A 68 8.56 -5.45 -17.99
C ASP A 68 8.97 -4.71 -16.70
N PRO A 69 9.76 -3.62 -16.83
CA PRO A 69 10.21 -2.85 -15.68
C PRO A 69 9.08 -2.07 -14.99
N VAL A 70 8.00 -1.75 -15.71
CA VAL A 70 6.86 -1.00 -15.14
C VAL A 70 6.06 -1.89 -14.22
N ALA A 71 5.77 -3.12 -14.64
CA ALA A 71 5.14 -4.12 -13.77
C ALA A 71 6.04 -4.45 -12.58
N ALA A 72 7.36 -4.61 -12.79
CA ALA A 72 8.30 -4.86 -11.70
C ALA A 72 8.27 -3.77 -10.62
N GLU A 73 8.26 -2.49 -11.01
CA GLU A 73 8.17 -1.36 -10.08
C GLU A 73 6.84 -1.36 -9.30
N ASN A 74 5.73 -1.61 -9.99
CA ASN A 74 4.43 -1.75 -9.31
C ASN A 74 4.48 -2.87 -8.25
N TYR A 75 5.03 -4.03 -8.58
CA TYR A 75 5.19 -5.13 -7.63
C TYR A 75 6.13 -4.79 -6.47
N TYR A 76 7.23 -4.07 -6.72
CA TYR A 76 8.10 -3.61 -5.65
C TYR A 76 7.41 -2.64 -4.69
N GLN A 77 6.58 -1.72 -5.20
CA GLN A 77 5.79 -0.83 -4.35
C GLN A 77 4.82 -1.61 -3.46
N HIS A 78 4.19 -2.66 -4.00
CA HIS A 78 3.34 -3.54 -3.20
C HIS A 78 4.13 -4.28 -2.11
N ALA A 79 5.29 -4.87 -2.45
CA ALA A 79 6.15 -5.52 -1.47
C ALA A 79 6.58 -4.55 -0.35
N GLU A 80 6.99 -3.34 -0.74
CA GLU A 80 7.45 -2.27 0.14
C GLU A 80 6.36 -1.85 1.13
N HIS A 81 5.12 -1.71 0.67
CA HIS A 81 3.98 -1.42 1.54
C HIS A 81 3.80 -2.49 2.65
N TYR A 82 3.93 -3.78 2.31
CA TYR A 82 3.83 -4.84 3.31
C TYR A 82 5.04 -4.91 4.24
N PHE A 83 6.25 -4.60 3.75
CA PHE A 83 7.42 -4.47 4.62
C PHE A 83 7.26 -3.36 5.66
N ARG A 84 6.72 -2.19 5.27
CA ARG A 84 6.39 -1.12 6.23
C ARG A 84 5.37 -1.58 7.27
N LEU A 85 4.34 -2.33 6.87
CA LEU A 85 3.36 -2.89 7.81
C LEU A 85 4.00 -3.88 8.80
N ILE A 86 4.91 -4.74 8.34
CA ILE A 86 5.64 -5.68 9.20
C ILE A 86 6.54 -4.92 10.18
N ALA A 87 7.29 -3.92 9.72
CA ALA A 87 8.14 -3.12 10.57
C ALA A 87 7.34 -2.37 11.66
N ALA A 88 6.24 -1.69 11.27
CA ALA A 88 5.35 -1.03 12.21
C ALA A 88 4.76 -2.01 13.24
N ALA A 89 4.42 -3.22 12.81
CA ALA A 89 3.90 -4.27 13.67
C ALA A 89 4.94 -4.81 14.66
N GLN A 90 6.21 -4.93 14.23
CA GLN A 90 7.32 -5.28 15.12
C GLN A 90 7.58 -4.19 16.15
N GLU A 91 7.55 -2.92 15.75
CA GLU A 91 7.69 -1.77 16.67
C GLU A 91 6.57 -1.74 17.71
N GLN A 92 5.33 -1.97 17.32
CA GLN A 92 4.20 -2.10 18.25
C GLN A 92 4.40 -3.26 19.24
N PHE A 93 4.90 -4.41 18.77
CA PHE A 93 5.17 -5.56 19.64
C PHE A 93 6.28 -5.27 20.66
N ARG A 94 7.31 -4.52 20.26
CA ARG A 94 8.41 -4.08 21.14
C ARG A 94 7.96 -3.04 22.17
N GLN A 95 7.08 -2.11 21.80
CA GLN A 95 6.53 -1.12 22.74
C GLN A 95 5.61 -1.74 23.79
N ASN A 96 5.03 -2.91 23.51
CA ASN A 96 4.11 -3.59 24.40
C ASN A 96 4.77 -4.62 25.33
N GLN A 97 6.11 -4.68 25.36
CA GLN A 97 6.88 -5.46 26.34
C GLN A 97 7.38 -4.51 27.45
N PRO A 98 6.96 -4.68 28.71
CA PRO A 98 7.47 -3.89 29.84
C PRO A 98 8.92 -4.21 30.18
#